data_AF-A0A953K5S1-F1
#
_entry.id   AF-A0A953K5S1-F1
#
_cell.length_a   1.000
_cell.length_b   1.000
_cell.length_c   1.000
_cell.angle_alpha   90.00
_cell.angle_beta   90.00
_cell.angle_gamma   90.00
#
_symmetry.space_group_name_H-M   'P 1'
#
loop_
_entity.id
_entity.type
_entity.pdbx_description
1 polymer ?
#
loop_
_entity_poly.entity_id
_entity_poly.type
_entity_poly.pdbx_seq_one_letter_code
_entity_poly.pdbx_strand_id
1 'polypeptide(L)'
;MNVRRSAALLLVVCLCSSWGFYGHRKINELAVYTLPPAMLGFYKKNQRNLRDAAVNPDRRRYAVAEEAARHYIDLDAWGDSAISRLPHRWQDAVSQYGADSLQRHGIVPWHLYHVYLQLKDAFLKNDPAAVLRLSADLGHYVADAHVPLHTTRNYDGQLTGQQGIHALWESRLPELFSDRYQFMTGRARYLDDVRETAWLIVAASSAAVDSVLQLERQLSGIDGRPYSFEGRGRQVVKVVGAGYARQYHELLNNMVERRMRASVYMTGCFWYTAWVDAGQPDLQGWISYKPTAAELAERKQQIELWKHTLYPARPHEQSDNN
;
A
#
# COMPACT_ATOMS: atom_id res chain seq x y z
N MET A 1 51.22 1.74 -20.48
CA MET A 1 50.49 1.86 -19.21
C MET A 1 49.34 2.82 -19.39
N ASN A 2 48.11 2.34 -19.49
CA ASN A 2 46.90 3.15 -19.44
C ASN A 2 45.77 2.24 -18.95
N VAL A 3 45.61 2.16 -17.63
CA VAL A 3 44.51 1.42 -17.00
C VAL A 3 43.30 2.36 -17.00
N ARG A 4 42.39 2.16 -17.97
CA ARG A 4 41.05 2.72 -17.91
C ARG A 4 40.34 2.10 -16.71
N ARG A 5 40.10 2.90 -15.67
CA ARG A 5 39.21 2.55 -14.56
C ARG A 5 37.78 2.61 -15.09
N SER A 6 37.22 1.45 -15.43
CA SER A 6 35.79 1.30 -15.64
C SER A 6 35.11 1.44 -14.27
N ALA A 7 34.42 2.56 -14.05
CA ALA A 7 33.50 2.70 -12.93
C ALA A 7 32.32 1.75 -13.20
N ALA A 8 32.27 0.63 -12.47
CA ALA A 8 31.09 -0.21 -12.44
C ALA A 8 29.99 0.57 -11.70
N LEU A 9 29.00 1.04 -12.46
CA LEU A 9 27.77 1.60 -11.90
C LEU A 9 27.05 0.44 -11.19
N LEU A 10 27.18 0.36 -9.86
CA LEU A 10 26.39 -0.56 -9.06
C LEU A 10 24.95 -0.04 -9.08
N LEU A 11 24.15 -0.61 -9.98
CA LEU A 11 22.71 -0.43 -9.99
C LEU A 11 22.15 -1.19 -8.78
N VAL A 12 22.13 -0.52 -7.62
CA VAL A 12 21.36 -1.00 -6.46
C VAL A 12 19.89 -0.81 -6.83
N VAL A 13 19.30 -1.86 -7.37
CA VAL A 13 17.86 -1.98 -7.52
C VAL A 13 17.28 -1.85 -6.11
N CYS A 14 16.66 -0.71 -5.82
CA CYS A 14 15.81 -0.56 -4.65
C CYS A 14 14.81 -1.71 -4.71
N LEU A 15 14.98 -2.69 -3.83
CA LEU A 15 14.16 -3.88 -3.76
C LEU A 15 12.76 -3.44 -3.34
N CYS A 16 11.91 -3.08 -4.31
CA CYS A 16 10.49 -3.42 -4.24
C CYS A 16 10.43 -4.94 -4.15
N SER A 17 10.71 -5.45 -2.95
CA SER A 17 10.81 -6.86 -2.65
C SER A 17 9.48 -7.48 -3.07
N SER A 18 9.48 -8.65 -3.71
CA SER A 18 8.27 -9.34 -4.20
C SER A 18 7.29 -9.80 -3.10
N TRP A 19 7.29 -9.12 -1.97
CA TRP A 19 7.18 -9.61 -0.60
C TRP A 19 6.36 -8.58 0.20
N GLY A 20 6.65 -7.27 0.09
CA GLY A 20 5.64 -6.22 0.38
C GLY A 20 4.42 -6.35 -0.53
N PHE A 21 4.63 -6.85 -1.75
CA PHE A 21 3.60 -7.22 -2.71
C PHE A 21 2.63 -8.30 -2.22
N TYR A 22 3.05 -9.16 -1.28
CA TYR A 22 2.20 -10.23 -0.77
C TYR A 22 0.96 -9.68 -0.08
N GLY A 23 1.14 -8.68 0.79
CA GLY A 23 0.06 -8.03 1.54
C GLY A 23 -0.99 -7.43 0.61
N HIS A 24 -0.59 -6.55 -0.31
CA HIS A 24 -1.52 -5.90 -1.24
C HIS A 24 -2.30 -6.90 -2.10
N ARG A 25 -1.62 -7.93 -2.63
CA ARG A 25 -2.23 -9.01 -3.42
C ARG A 25 -3.29 -9.74 -2.60
N LYS A 26 -2.92 -10.20 -1.41
CA LYS A 26 -3.82 -10.96 -0.53
C LYS A 26 -5.02 -10.11 -0.10
N ILE A 27 -4.81 -8.85 0.25
CA ILE A 27 -5.88 -7.93 0.64
C ILE A 27 -6.90 -7.75 -0.48
N ASN A 28 -6.43 -7.46 -1.70
CA ASN A 28 -7.31 -7.27 -2.86
C ASN A 28 -8.03 -8.57 -3.24
N GLU A 29 -7.33 -9.71 -3.21
CA GLU A 29 -7.91 -11.02 -3.46
C GLU A 29 -9.07 -11.30 -2.50
N LEU A 30 -8.87 -11.04 -1.20
CA LEU A 30 -9.84 -11.36 -0.16
C LEU A 30 -11.00 -10.36 -0.09
N ALA A 31 -10.76 -9.08 -0.39
CA ALA A 31 -11.79 -8.04 -0.39
C ALA A 31 -12.96 -8.38 -1.32
N VAL A 32 -12.72 -9.12 -2.40
CA VAL A 32 -13.77 -9.63 -3.31
C VAL A 32 -14.86 -10.38 -2.56
N TYR A 33 -14.51 -11.18 -1.54
CA TYR A 33 -15.45 -12.01 -0.80
C TYR A 33 -16.29 -11.24 0.22
N THR A 34 -16.01 -9.95 0.43
CA THR A 34 -16.83 -9.08 1.27
C THR A 34 -18.03 -8.52 0.50
N LEU A 35 -17.99 -8.55 -0.84
CA LEU A 35 -18.95 -7.85 -1.70
C LEU A 35 -20.32 -8.52 -1.73
N PRO A 36 -21.41 -7.74 -1.94
CA PRO A 36 -22.76 -8.28 -2.06
C PRO A 36 -22.91 -9.13 -3.35
N PRO A 37 -23.92 -10.02 -3.43
CA PRO A 37 -24.13 -10.89 -4.59
C PRO A 37 -24.18 -10.16 -5.94
N ALA A 38 -24.74 -8.95 -5.98
CA ALA A 38 -24.84 -8.12 -7.18
C ALA A 38 -23.47 -7.72 -7.77
N MET A 39 -22.44 -7.60 -6.93
CA MET A 39 -21.07 -7.27 -7.36
C MET A 39 -20.17 -8.49 -7.44
N LEU A 40 -20.41 -9.48 -6.58
CA LEU A 40 -19.52 -10.61 -6.35
C LEU A 40 -19.21 -11.39 -7.63
N GLY A 41 -20.18 -11.56 -8.53
CA GLY A 41 -19.98 -12.29 -9.79
C GLY A 41 -18.86 -11.69 -10.65
N PHE A 42 -18.93 -10.39 -10.91
CA PHE A 42 -17.96 -9.66 -11.72
C PHE A 42 -16.57 -9.63 -11.07
N TYR A 43 -16.51 -9.29 -9.78
CA TYR A 43 -15.25 -9.19 -9.05
C TYR A 43 -14.58 -10.56 -8.86
N LYS A 44 -15.34 -11.61 -8.57
CA LYS A 44 -14.81 -12.97 -8.44
C LYS A 44 -14.25 -13.50 -9.76
N LYS A 45 -14.92 -13.22 -10.87
CA LYS A 45 -14.41 -13.59 -12.20
C LYS A 45 -13.06 -12.92 -12.51
N ASN A 46 -12.87 -11.69 -12.04
CA ASN A 46 -11.67 -10.88 -12.27
C ASN A 46 -10.69 -10.85 -11.09
N GLN A 47 -10.87 -11.70 -10.08
CA GLN A 47 -10.08 -11.69 -8.84
C GLN A 47 -8.56 -11.77 -9.10
N ARG A 48 -8.14 -12.60 -10.06
CA ARG A 48 -6.73 -12.71 -10.44
C ARG A 48 -6.16 -11.38 -10.96
N ASN A 49 -6.95 -10.65 -11.76
CA ASN A 49 -6.56 -9.34 -12.27
C ASN A 49 -6.40 -8.36 -11.10
N LEU A 50 -7.40 -8.26 -10.22
CA LEU A 50 -7.37 -7.39 -9.04
C LEU A 50 -6.15 -7.68 -8.16
N ARG A 51 -5.91 -8.97 -7.85
CA ARG A 51 -4.75 -9.44 -7.12
C ARG A 51 -3.45 -9.01 -7.79
N ASP A 52 -3.26 -9.36 -9.06
CA ASP A 52 -1.99 -9.14 -9.76
C ASP A 52 -1.72 -7.65 -10.04
N ALA A 53 -2.77 -6.83 -10.18
CA ALA A 53 -2.70 -5.38 -10.38
C ALA A 53 -2.56 -4.58 -9.07
N ALA A 54 -2.83 -5.18 -7.91
CA ALA A 54 -2.74 -4.53 -6.59
C ALA A 54 -1.35 -3.99 -6.21
N VAL A 55 -0.32 -4.28 -7.01
CA VAL A 55 1.07 -3.82 -6.81
C VAL A 55 1.51 -2.83 -7.87
N ASN A 56 0.61 -2.44 -8.78
CA ASN A 56 0.91 -1.48 -9.83
C ASN A 56 1.24 -0.07 -9.28
N PRO A 57 0.63 0.42 -8.18
CA PRO A 57 1.07 1.68 -7.58
C PRO A 57 2.54 1.63 -7.14
N ASP A 58 2.99 0.56 -6.50
CA ASP A 58 4.41 0.39 -6.16
C ASP A 58 5.31 0.33 -7.39
N ARG A 59 4.87 -0.39 -8.43
CA ARG A 59 5.64 -0.49 -9.68
C ARG A 59 5.84 0.87 -10.33
N ARG A 60 4.82 1.73 -10.29
CA ARG A 60 4.88 3.05 -10.92
C ARG A 60 5.42 4.14 -10.00
N ARG A 61 5.72 3.83 -8.73
CA ARG A 61 6.24 4.75 -7.70
C ARG A 61 7.40 5.62 -8.19
N TYR A 62 8.32 5.00 -8.93
CA TYR A 62 9.53 5.67 -9.44
C TYR A 62 9.41 6.13 -10.90
N ALA A 63 8.32 5.78 -11.59
CA ALA A 63 8.13 6.06 -13.01
C ALA A 63 7.10 7.17 -13.28
N VAL A 64 6.22 7.43 -12.32
CA VAL A 64 5.17 8.45 -12.42
C VAL A 64 5.46 9.55 -11.43
N ALA A 65 5.51 10.79 -11.91
CA ALA A 65 5.69 11.96 -11.07
C ALA A 65 4.61 11.99 -9.97
N GLU A 66 5.01 12.36 -8.75
CA GLU A 66 4.17 12.46 -7.56
C GLU A 66 3.56 11.14 -7.06
N GLU A 67 3.82 9.99 -7.70
CA GLU A 67 3.24 8.73 -7.25
C GLU A 67 3.68 8.39 -5.83
N ALA A 68 4.96 8.59 -5.51
CA ALA A 68 5.51 8.20 -4.22
C ALA A 68 4.77 8.83 -3.02
N ALA A 69 4.37 10.09 -3.11
CA ALA A 69 3.63 10.79 -2.06
C ALA A 69 2.26 10.16 -1.78
N ARG A 70 1.70 9.38 -2.72
CA ARG A 70 0.37 8.78 -2.60
C ARG A 70 0.33 7.56 -1.68
N HIS A 71 1.49 7.06 -1.26
CA HIS A 71 1.64 5.83 -0.49
C HIS A 71 1.70 6.08 1.02
N TYR A 72 1.83 7.32 1.47
CA TYR A 72 2.07 7.61 2.89
C TYR A 72 1.53 8.98 3.31
N ILE A 73 1.63 9.26 4.61
CA ILE A 73 1.50 10.61 5.19
C ILE A 73 2.37 10.73 6.44
N ASP A 74 3.36 11.61 6.43
CA ASP A 74 4.28 11.84 7.54
C ASP A 74 3.63 12.74 8.61
N LEU A 75 2.74 12.19 9.44
CA LEU A 75 1.97 12.99 10.41
C LEU A 75 2.84 13.71 11.43
N ASP A 76 3.96 13.09 11.82
CA ASP A 76 4.93 13.67 12.75
C ASP A 76 5.69 14.88 12.15
N ALA A 77 5.60 15.11 10.84
CA ALA A 77 6.11 16.34 10.22
C ALA A 77 5.23 17.56 10.51
N TRP A 78 3.96 17.34 10.83
CA TRP A 78 2.98 18.41 11.03
C TRP A 78 2.86 18.83 12.49
N GLY A 79 3.50 18.12 13.43
CA GLY A 79 3.48 18.34 14.87
C GLY A 79 2.33 17.62 15.59
N ASP A 80 2.25 17.79 16.92
CA ASP A 80 1.23 17.12 17.73
C ASP A 80 -0.19 17.42 17.27
N SER A 81 -1.08 16.43 17.39
CA SER A 81 -2.47 16.53 16.92
C SER A 81 -2.60 16.82 15.41
N ALA A 82 -1.63 16.42 14.58
CA ALA A 82 -1.68 16.56 13.12
C ALA A 82 -3.03 16.09 12.52
N ILE A 83 -3.55 14.95 13.00
CA ILE A 83 -4.84 14.40 12.58
C ILE A 83 -6.01 15.39 12.75
N SER A 84 -6.04 16.20 13.82
CA SER A 84 -7.14 17.14 14.05
C SER A 84 -6.91 18.51 13.41
N ARG A 85 -5.66 18.85 13.08
CA ARG A 85 -5.30 20.16 12.51
C ARG A 85 -5.25 20.18 10.99
N LEU A 86 -4.90 19.06 10.36
CA LEU A 86 -4.84 18.99 8.90
C LEU A 86 -6.26 19.04 8.32
N PRO A 87 -6.54 19.94 7.35
CA PRO A 87 -7.83 19.95 6.69
C PRO A 87 -8.05 18.65 5.90
N HIS A 88 -9.17 17.99 6.16
CA HIS A 88 -9.48 16.73 5.50
C HIS A 88 -9.83 16.91 4.02
N ARG A 89 -10.25 18.10 3.61
CA ARG A 89 -10.50 18.47 2.21
C ARG A 89 -9.20 18.93 1.56
N TRP A 90 -8.90 18.40 0.39
CA TRP A 90 -7.66 18.70 -0.33
C TRP A 90 -7.50 20.20 -0.63
N GLN A 91 -8.56 20.87 -1.10
CA GLN A 91 -8.49 22.29 -1.43
C GLN A 91 -8.16 23.17 -0.21
N ASP A 92 -8.71 22.82 0.95
CA ASP A 92 -8.47 23.54 2.21
C ASP A 92 -7.02 23.31 2.67
N ALA A 93 -6.54 22.06 2.60
CA ALA A 93 -5.16 21.72 2.91
C ALA A 93 -4.17 22.46 1.99
N VAL A 94 -4.43 22.49 0.67
CA VAL A 94 -3.59 23.22 -0.30
C VAL A 94 -3.59 24.71 -0.01
N SER A 95 -4.74 25.29 0.31
CA SER A 95 -4.84 26.72 0.65
C SER A 95 -4.04 27.08 1.89
N GLN A 96 -3.96 26.17 2.87
CA GLN A 96 -3.27 26.40 4.13
C GLN A 96 -1.77 26.08 4.09
N TYR A 97 -1.36 25.03 3.37
CA TYR A 97 0.00 24.49 3.44
C TYR A 97 0.73 24.44 2.10
N GLY A 98 0.04 24.66 0.98
CA GLY A 98 0.58 24.54 -0.36
C GLY A 98 0.73 23.09 -0.82
N ALA A 99 0.49 22.84 -2.11
CA ALA A 99 0.56 21.51 -2.70
C ALA A 99 1.95 20.87 -2.56
N ASP A 100 3.02 21.64 -2.79
CA ASP A 100 4.40 21.13 -2.69
C ASP A 100 4.76 20.62 -1.30
N SER A 101 4.27 21.29 -0.25
CA SER A 101 4.50 20.85 1.13
C SER A 101 3.72 19.58 1.46
N LEU A 102 2.47 19.50 1.01
CA LEU A 102 1.65 18.30 1.20
C LEU A 102 2.25 17.10 0.46
N GLN A 103 2.65 17.26 -0.81
CA GLN A 103 3.29 16.21 -1.59
C GLN A 103 4.59 15.73 -0.95
N ARG A 104 5.39 16.64 -0.37
CA ARG A 104 6.63 16.28 0.35
C ARG A 104 6.38 15.39 1.56
N HIS A 105 5.25 15.56 2.24
CA HIS A 105 4.91 14.84 3.47
C HIS A 105 3.85 13.77 3.26
N GLY A 106 3.58 13.38 2.01
CA GLY A 106 2.64 12.34 1.68
C GLY A 106 1.17 12.76 1.79
N ILE A 107 0.36 12.17 0.91
CA ILE A 107 -1.03 12.56 0.68
C ILE A 107 -2.01 11.39 0.66
N VAL A 108 -1.65 10.22 1.18
CA VAL A 108 -2.48 9.00 1.09
C VAL A 108 -3.96 9.18 1.51
N PRO A 109 -4.35 9.89 2.60
CA PRO A 109 -5.77 10.04 2.93
C PRO A 109 -6.56 10.86 1.88
N TRP A 110 -5.96 11.90 1.31
CA TRP A 110 -6.59 12.67 0.24
C TRP A 110 -6.63 11.88 -1.07
N HIS A 111 -5.56 11.14 -1.37
CA HIS A 111 -5.48 10.31 -2.58
C HIS A 111 -6.49 9.15 -2.55
N LEU A 112 -6.74 8.54 -1.39
CA LEU A 112 -7.81 7.57 -1.20
C LEU A 112 -9.17 8.11 -1.66
N TYR A 113 -9.54 9.30 -1.19
CA TYR A 113 -10.78 9.95 -1.59
C TYR A 113 -10.79 10.31 -3.08
N HIS A 114 -9.65 10.69 -3.65
CA HIS A 114 -9.52 10.97 -5.08
C HIS A 114 -9.75 9.72 -5.94
N VAL A 115 -9.07 8.61 -5.65
CA VAL A 115 -9.23 7.35 -6.39
C VAL A 115 -10.63 6.77 -6.19
N TYR A 116 -11.23 6.94 -5.01
CA TYR A 116 -12.63 6.64 -4.77
C TYR A 116 -13.56 7.36 -5.76
N LEU A 117 -13.40 8.69 -5.92
CA LEU A 117 -14.21 9.46 -6.86
C LEU A 117 -14.02 8.97 -8.30
N GLN A 118 -12.78 8.64 -8.69
CA GLN A 118 -12.50 8.06 -10.01
C GLN A 118 -13.20 6.70 -10.20
N LEU A 119 -13.19 5.84 -9.18
CA LEU A 119 -13.85 4.54 -9.23
C LEU A 119 -15.37 4.70 -9.35
N LYS A 120 -15.96 5.61 -8.58
CA LYS A 120 -17.39 5.98 -8.70
C LYS A 120 -17.71 6.43 -10.12
N ASP A 121 -16.91 7.34 -10.69
CA ASP A 121 -17.11 7.84 -12.04
C ASP A 121 -16.96 6.74 -13.10
N ALA A 122 -16.06 5.78 -12.89
CA ALA A 122 -15.89 4.62 -13.77
C ALA A 122 -17.12 3.71 -13.75
N PHE A 123 -17.70 3.47 -12.58
CA PHE A 123 -18.99 2.77 -12.47
C PHE A 123 -20.10 3.52 -13.20
N LEU A 124 -20.23 4.84 -12.97
CA LEU A 124 -21.26 5.67 -13.60
C LEU A 124 -21.15 5.66 -15.14
N LYS A 125 -19.93 5.65 -15.67
CA LYS A 125 -19.63 5.61 -17.11
C LYS A 125 -19.74 4.20 -17.71
N ASN A 126 -20.04 3.19 -16.90
CA ASN A 126 -20.08 1.79 -17.32
C ASN A 126 -18.77 1.29 -17.96
N ASP A 127 -17.62 1.65 -17.37
CA ASP A 127 -16.30 1.28 -17.87
C ASP A 127 -15.69 0.14 -17.02
N PRO A 128 -15.88 -1.14 -17.40
CA PRO A 128 -15.36 -2.27 -16.64
C PRO A 128 -13.83 -2.31 -16.56
N ALA A 129 -13.12 -1.76 -17.56
CA ALA A 129 -11.68 -1.74 -17.58
C ALA A 129 -11.13 -0.78 -16.53
N ALA A 130 -11.68 0.43 -16.47
CA ALA A 130 -11.35 1.43 -15.47
C ALA A 130 -11.78 0.97 -14.08
N VAL A 131 -12.96 0.35 -13.92
CA VAL A 131 -13.42 -0.19 -12.63
C VAL A 131 -12.43 -1.21 -12.07
N LEU A 132 -11.93 -2.16 -12.88
CA LEU A 132 -10.96 -3.15 -12.41
C LEU A 132 -9.63 -2.51 -12.03
N ARG A 133 -9.11 -1.58 -12.85
CA ARG A 133 -7.86 -0.88 -12.58
C ARG A 133 -7.94 -0.05 -11.31
N LEU A 134 -8.97 0.80 -11.19
CA LEU A 134 -9.18 1.68 -10.05
C LEU A 134 -9.55 0.93 -8.78
N SER A 135 -10.24 -0.22 -8.88
CA SER A 135 -10.47 -1.08 -7.72
C SER A 135 -9.15 -1.62 -7.16
N ALA A 136 -8.27 -2.12 -8.03
CA ALA A 136 -6.96 -2.63 -7.62
C ALA A 136 -6.07 -1.53 -7.03
N ASP A 137 -6.03 -0.35 -7.66
CA ASP A 137 -5.30 0.81 -7.16
C ASP A 137 -5.86 1.29 -5.82
N LEU A 138 -7.19 1.41 -5.68
CA LEU A 138 -7.82 1.82 -4.42
C LEU A 138 -7.53 0.82 -3.31
N GLY A 139 -7.62 -0.48 -3.58
CA GLY A 139 -7.31 -1.51 -2.60
C GLY A 139 -5.84 -1.50 -2.15
N HIS A 140 -4.91 -1.07 -3.01
CA HIS A 140 -3.52 -0.85 -2.65
C HIS A 140 -3.38 0.32 -1.66
N TYR A 141 -3.88 1.51 -2.00
CA TYR A 141 -3.76 2.68 -1.12
C TYR A 141 -4.53 2.50 0.20
N VAL A 142 -5.62 1.72 0.21
CA VAL A 142 -6.30 1.35 1.46
C VAL A 142 -5.38 0.49 2.30
N ALA A 143 -4.66 -0.46 1.72
CA ALA A 143 -3.69 -1.27 2.45
C ALA A 143 -2.53 -0.44 2.99
N ASP A 144 -1.94 0.46 2.19
CA ASP A 144 -0.89 1.41 2.63
C ASP A 144 -1.34 2.24 3.83
N ALA A 145 -2.53 2.85 3.75
CA ALA A 145 -3.08 3.63 4.85
C ALA A 145 -3.27 2.82 6.14
N HIS A 146 -3.33 1.47 6.04
CA HIS A 146 -3.38 0.58 7.20
C HIS A 146 -2.02 0.20 7.79
N VAL A 147 -0.91 0.57 7.15
CA VAL A 147 0.45 0.32 7.66
C VAL A 147 0.86 1.44 8.62
N PRO A 148 1.14 1.16 9.90
CA PRO A 148 1.57 2.21 10.85
C PRO A 148 2.77 3.01 10.35
N LEU A 149 3.77 2.32 9.78
CA LEU A 149 5.01 2.93 9.30
C LEU A 149 4.82 3.85 8.08
N HIS A 150 3.68 3.77 7.38
CA HIS A 150 3.32 4.72 6.31
C HIS A 150 2.75 6.03 6.88
N THR A 151 2.70 6.20 8.19
CA THR A 151 2.16 7.39 8.85
C THR A 151 3.21 8.26 9.57
N THR A 152 4.51 8.00 9.32
CA THR A 152 5.61 8.68 10.01
C THR A 152 6.86 8.83 9.12
N ARG A 153 7.63 9.91 9.35
CA ARG A 153 8.97 10.08 8.78
C ARG A 153 9.93 8.99 9.22
N ASN A 154 9.73 8.37 10.39
CA ASN A 154 10.55 7.26 10.88
C ASN A 154 10.11 5.90 10.30
N TYR A 155 9.64 5.89 9.04
CA TYR A 155 9.00 4.74 8.40
C TYR A 155 9.88 3.48 8.41
N ASP A 156 11.19 3.63 8.26
CA ASP A 156 12.12 2.50 8.32
C ASP A 156 12.93 2.47 9.62
N GLY A 157 12.55 3.25 10.64
CA GLY A 157 13.30 3.28 11.90
C GLY A 157 14.63 4.02 11.82
N GLN A 158 14.88 4.77 10.74
CA GLN A 158 16.12 5.48 10.49
C GLN A 158 16.41 6.62 11.49
N LEU A 159 15.39 7.18 12.13
CA LEU A 159 15.53 8.20 13.18
C LEU A 159 15.72 7.57 14.57
N THR A 160 15.51 6.25 14.70
CA THR A 160 15.59 5.53 15.98
C THR A 160 16.59 4.36 15.94
N GLY A 161 17.38 4.20 14.88
CA GLY A 161 18.40 3.15 14.78
C GLY A 161 17.81 1.75 14.57
N GLN A 162 16.66 1.64 13.91
CA GLN A 162 15.90 0.40 13.68
C GLN A 162 15.73 0.09 12.17
N GLN A 163 16.61 0.63 11.32
CA GLN A 163 16.65 0.44 9.86
C GLN A 163 16.29 -0.97 9.42
N GLY A 164 15.38 -1.08 8.45
CA GLY A 164 14.78 -2.32 7.97
C GLY A 164 13.51 -2.76 8.73
N ILE A 165 13.00 -1.99 9.69
CA ILE A 165 11.76 -2.36 10.41
C ILE A 165 10.53 -2.29 9.48
N HIS A 166 10.56 -1.45 8.45
CA HIS A 166 9.49 -1.38 7.45
C HIS A 166 9.32 -2.73 6.75
N ALA A 167 10.41 -3.25 6.19
CA ALA A 167 10.41 -4.54 5.50
C ALA A 167 10.10 -5.71 6.46
N LEU A 168 10.52 -5.61 7.73
CA LEU A 168 10.15 -6.58 8.75
C LEU A 168 8.62 -6.62 8.93
N TRP A 169 7.99 -5.48 9.19
CA TRP A 169 6.55 -5.41 9.50
C TRP A 169 5.67 -5.72 8.29
N GLU A 170 5.95 -5.09 7.14
CA GLU A 170 5.06 -5.12 5.96
C GLU A 170 5.25 -6.36 5.09
N SER A 171 6.46 -6.92 5.05
CA SER A 171 6.78 -8.06 4.20
C SER A 171 7.00 -9.32 5.04
N ARG A 172 8.03 -9.31 5.90
CA ARG A 172 8.51 -10.53 6.55
C ARG A 172 7.47 -11.17 7.48
N LEU A 173 6.72 -10.36 8.24
CA LEU A 173 5.69 -10.88 9.14
C LEU A 173 4.51 -11.53 8.37
N PRO A 174 3.84 -10.84 7.41
CA PRO A 174 2.80 -11.48 6.61
C PRO A 174 3.25 -12.75 5.91
N GLU A 175 4.47 -12.79 5.36
CA GLU A 175 4.99 -13.96 4.65
C GLU A 175 5.12 -15.20 5.52
N LEU A 176 5.62 -15.02 6.74
CA LEU A 176 5.85 -16.14 7.65
C LEU A 176 4.56 -16.62 8.31
N PHE A 177 3.59 -15.72 8.53
CA PHE A 177 2.50 -15.99 9.48
C PHE A 177 1.09 -15.91 8.87
N SER A 178 0.92 -15.39 7.65
CA SER A 178 -0.42 -15.19 7.06
C SER A 178 -1.25 -16.47 6.86
N ASP A 179 -0.61 -17.63 6.68
CA ASP A 179 -1.32 -18.91 6.61
C ASP A 179 -2.06 -19.27 7.91
N ARG A 180 -1.70 -18.60 9.03
CA ARG A 180 -2.35 -18.76 10.35
C ARG A 180 -3.36 -17.66 10.65
N TYR A 181 -3.40 -16.60 9.86
CA TYR A 181 -4.32 -15.48 10.07
C TYR A 181 -5.74 -15.87 9.67
N GLN A 182 -6.71 -15.41 10.44
CA GLN A 182 -8.12 -15.56 10.11
C GLN A 182 -8.56 -14.32 9.34
N PHE A 183 -8.79 -14.43 8.03
CA PHE A 183 -9.18 -13.25 7.23
C PHE A 183 -10.69 -13.03 7.09
N MET A 184 -11.52 -13.73 7.86
CA MET A 184 -12.98 -13.57 7.78
C MET A 184 -13.41 -12.26 8.47
N THR A 185 -13.77 -11.25 7.68
CA THR A 185 -14.07 -9.88 8.14
C THR A 185 -15.56 -9.52 8.11
N GLY A 186 -16.35 -10.13 7.23
CA GLY A 186 -17.78 -9.88 7.05
C GLY A 186 -18.12 -9.22 5.72
N ARG A 187 -19.38 -8.82 5.54
CA ARG A 187 -19.84 -8.15 4.32
C ARG A 187 -19.50 -6.66 4.34
N ALA A 188 -19.09 -6.15 3.18
CA ALA A 188 -18.86 -4.72 2.95
C ALA A 188 -20.11 -3.91 3.32
N ARG A 189 -19.88 -2.72 3.89
CA ARG A 189 -20.92 -1.76 4.27
C ARG A 189 -20.68 -0.44 3.58
N TYR A 190 -21.76 0.31 3.43
CA TYR A 190 -21.72 1.67 2.90
C TYR A 190 -20.95 2.56 3.87
N LEU A 191 -20.13 3.47 3.34
CA LEU A 191 -19.39 4.46 4.10
C LEU A 191 -20.09 5.81 3.97
N ASP A 192 -20.68 6.31 5.06
CA ASP A 192 -21.42 7.58 5.05
C ASP A 192 -20.54 8.78 4.67
N ASP A 193 -19.29 8.77 5.10
CA ASP A 193 -18.28 9.73 4.68
C ASP A 193 -16.96 9.02 4.36
N VAL A 194 -16.70 8.86 3.06
CA VAL A 194 -15.51 8.20 2.54
C VAL A 194 -14.23 8.98 2.87
N ARG A 195 -14.31 10.32 2.92
CA ARG A 195 -13.16 11.16 3.25
C ARG A 195 -12.80 10.99 4.72
N GLU A 196 -13.75 11.16 5.62
CA GLU A 196 -13.52 10.98 7.06
C GLU A 196 -13.06 9.56 7.38
N THR A 197 -13.59 8.57 6.68
CA THR A 197 -13.14 7.18 6.81
C THR A 197 -11.65 7.02 6.47
N ALA A 198 -11.15 7.67 5.40
CA ALA A 198 -9.73 7.63 5.05
C ALA A 198 -8.85 8.22 6.17
N TRP A 199 -9.29 9.31 6.79
CA TRP A 199 -8.59 9.92 7.92
C TRP A 199 -8.62 9.06 9.19
N LEU A 200 -9.75 8.42 9.49
CA LEU A 200 -9.86 7.49 10.62
C LEU A 200 -8.93 6.28 10.49
N ILE A 201 -8.77 5.74 9.26
CA ILE A 201 -7.83 4.65 8.99
C ILE A 201 -6.39 5.09 9.32
N VAL A 202 -5.99 6.25 8.82
CA VAL A 202 -4.66 6.83 9.03
C VAL A 202 -4.43 7.15 10.51
N ALA A 203 -5.41 7.72 11.20
CA ALA A 203 -5.34 7.99 12.64
C ALA A 203 -5.10 6.70 13.45
N ALA A 204 -5.84 5.63 13.11
CA ALA A 204 -5.68 4.32 13.74
C ALA A 204 -4.32 3.66 13.42
N SER A 205 -3.77 3.88 12.21
CA SER A 205 -2.40 3.47 11.87
C SER A 205 -1.37 4.21 12.71
N SER A 206 -1.49 5.53 12.78
CA SER A 206 -0.54 6.40 13.48
C SER A 206 -0.47 6.10 14.97
N ALA A 207 -1.63 5.81 15.58
CA ALA A 207 -1.72 5.40 16.98
C ALA A 207 -1.01 4.06 17.30
N ALA A 208 -0.57 3.29 16.30
CA ALA A 208 0.17 2.04 16.48
C ALA A 208 1.69 2.17 16.20
N VAL A 209 2.15 3.34 15.73
CA VAL A 209 3.58 3.57 15.40
C VAL A 209 4.48 3.39 16.61
N ASP A 210 4.04 3.87 17.77
CA ASP A 210 4.77 3.76 19.03
C ASP A 210 5.04 2.29 19.40
N SER A 211 4.02 1.45 19.32
CA SER A 211 4.09 0.03 19.64
C SER A 211 4.99 -0.70 18.65
N VAL A 212 4.87 -0.39 17.35
CA VAL A 212 5.75 -0.95 16.30
C VAL A 212 7.22 -0.65 16.61
N LEU A 213 7.56 0.61 16.90
CA LEU A 213 8.95 1.00 17.14
C LEU A 213 9.47 0.54 18.52
N GLN A 214 8.70 0.74 19.58
CA GLN A 214 9.16 0.47 20.94
C GLN A 214 9.32 -1.02 21.22
N LEU A 215 8.38 -1.86 20.78
CA LEU A 215 8.45 -3.30 20.99
C LEU A 215 9.62 -3.92 20.23
N GLU A 216 9.87 -3.45 19.00
CA GLU A 216 11.02 -3.91 18.24
C GLU A 216 12.34 -3.47 18.88
N ARG A 217 12.42 -2.22 19.38
CA ARG A 217 13.59 -1.73 20.11
C ARG A 217 13.84 -2.56 21.37
N GLN A 218 12.81 -2.86 22.15
CA GLN A 218 12.91 -3.70 23.35
C GLN A 218 13.46 -5.09 23.00
N LEU A 219 12.94 -5.73 21.95
CA LEU A 219 13.39 -7.04 21.52
C LEU A 219 14.85 -7.01 21.02
N SER A 220 15.21 -6.02 20.19
CA SER A 220 16.57 -5.86 19.67
C SER A 220 17.59 -5.54 20.77
N GLY A 221 17.17 -4.96 21.89
CA GLY A 221 18.04 -4.65 23.02
C GLY A 221 18.54 -5.87 23.79
N ILE A 222 17.95 -7.05 23.57
CA ILE A 222 18.34 -8.30 24.24
C ILE A 222 19.54 -8.92 23.52
N ASP A 223 19.37 -9.29 22.24
CA ASP A 223 20.38 -10.04 21.46
C ASP A 223 20.70 -9.39 20.10
N GLY A 224 20.31 -8.13 19.90
CA GLY A 224 20.36 -7.48 18.58
C GLY A 224 19.25 -7.96 17.64
N ARG A 225 19.34 -7.56 16.36
CA ARG A 225 18.44 -8.02 15.29
C ARG A 225 19.19 -9.03 14.40
N PRO A 226 19.03 -10.35 14.61
CA PRO A 226 19.72 -11.36 13.82
C PRO A 226 19.14 -11.44 12.40
N TYR A 227 20.03 -11.65 11.44
CA TYR A 227 19.69 -11.81 10.03
C TYR A 227 19.99 -13.24 9.55
N SER A 228 19.22 -13.71 8.57
CA SER A 228 19.47 -14.93 7.82
C SER A 228 19.53 -14.63 6.32
N PHE A 229 20.04 -15.59 5.56
CA PHE A 229 20.06 -15.52 4.10
C PHE A 229 19.10 -16.57 3.54
N GLU A 230 18.19 -16.13 2.67
CA GLU A 230 17.18 -17.00 2.07
C GLU A 230 17.20 -16.90 0.55
N GLY A 231 17.00 -18.03 -0.13
CA GLY A 231 16.88 -18.11 -1.58
C GLY A 231 15.52 -17.58 -2.06
N ARG A 232 15.54 -16.69 -3.04
CA ARG A 232 14.37 -16.09 -3.70
C ARG A 232 14.53 -16.21 -5.20
N GLY A 233 13.98 -17.29 -5.76
CA GLY A 233 14.19 -17.64 -7.16
C GLY A 233 15.68 -17.82 -7.45
N ARG A 234 16.28 -16.90 -8.21
CA ARG A 234 17.71 -16.92 -8.58
C ARG A 234 18.61 -16.05 -7.67
N GLN A 235 18.04 -15.34 -6.70
CA GLN A 235 18.78 -14.42 -5.83
C GLN A 235 18.82 -14.94 -4.39
N VAL A 236 19.86 -14.58 -3.64
CA VAL A 236 19.91 -14.76 -2.19
C VAL A 236 19.72 -13.39 -1.56
N VAL A 237 18.81 -13.29 -0.60
CA VAL A 237 18.52 -12.02 0.10
C VAL A 237 18.85 -12.13 1.58
N LYS A 238 19.28 -11.01 2.16
CA LYS A 238 19.38 -10.84 3.61
C LYS A 238 17.99 -10.54 4.16
N VAL A 239 17.52 -11.33 5.12
CA VAL A 239 16.21 -11.16 5.78
C VAL A 239 16.37 -11.23 7.29
N VAL A 240 15.40 -10.71 8.03
CA VAL A 240 15.34 -10.88 9.49
C VAL A 240 15.07 -12.36 9.81
N GLY A 241 15.83 -12.91 10.75
CA GLY A 241 15.74 -14.31 11.15
C GLY A 241 14.34 -14.68 11.63
N ALA A 242 13.84 -15.86 11.24
CA ALA A 242 12.46 -16.28 11.51
C ALA A 242 12.13 -16.34 13.02
N GLY A 243 13.11 -16.69 13.88
CA GLY A 243 12.94 -16.71 15.33
C GLY A 243 12.72 -15.31 15.92
N TYR A 244 13.46 -14.31 15.45
CA TYR A 244 13.27 -12.91 15.84
C TYR A 244 11.93 -12.37 15.32
N ALA A 245 11.62 -12.64 14.05
CA ALA A 245 10.35 -12.24 13.45
C ALA A 245 9.14 -12.82 14.21
N ARG A 246 9.23 -14.06 14.70
CA ARG A 246 8.18 -14.68 15.53
C ARG A 246 8.01 -13.97 16.86
N GLN A 247 9.09 -13.75 17.61
CA GLN A 247 9.03 -13.05 18.90
C GLN A 247 8.47 -11.63 18.73
N TYR A 248 8.92 -10.91 17.70
CA TYR A 248 8.38 -9.59 17.39
C TYR A 248 6.88 -9.64 17.04
N HIS A 249 6.47 -10.61 16.23
CA HIS A 249 5.05 -10.83 15.89
C HIS A 249 4.18 -11.12 17.13
N GLU A 250 4.70 -11.92 18.06
CA GLU A 250 4.04 -12.24 19.34
C GLU A 250 3.92 -10.99 20.23
N LEU A 251 4.98 -10.17 20.34
CA LEU A 251 4.96 -8.90 21.07
C LEU A 251 3.94 -7.91 20.48
N LEU A 252 3.84 -7.85 19.15
CA LEU A 252 2.81 -7.05 18.47
C LEU A 252 1.39 -7.55 18.73
N ASN A 253 1.22 -8.70 19.39
CA ASN A 253 -0.05 -9.27 19.80
C ASN A 253 -1.07 -9.28 18.65
N ASN A 254 -0.78 -9.97 17.54
CA ASN A 254 -1.63 -10.06 16.34
C ASN A 254 -1.95 -8.71 15.65
N MET A 255 -1.16 -7.65 15.86
CA MET A 255 -1.38 -6.36 15.19
C MET A 255 -1.42 -6.49 13.66
N VAL A 256 -0.46 -7.20 13.07
CA VAL A 256 -0.35 -7.35 11.60
C VAL A 256 -1.63 -7.98 11.04
N GLU A 257 -2.10 -9.07 11.65
CA GLU A 257 -3.37 -9.72 11.29
C GLU A 257 -4.55 -8.74 11.40
N ARG A 258 -4.68 -8.01 12.53
CA ARG A 258 -5.77 -7.04 12.71
C ARG A 258 -5.75 -5.95 11.65
N ARG A 259 -4.57 -5.42 11.30
CA ARG A 259 -4.43 -4.39 10.26
C ARG A 259 -4.79 -4.94 8.88
N MET A 260 -4.28 -6.12 8.51
CA MET A 260 -4.63 -6.75 7.22
C MET A 260 -6.13 -7.08 7.13
N ARG A 261 -6.76 -7.57 8.20
CA ARG A 261 -8.21 -7.80 8.26
C ARG A 261 -8.98 -6.49 8.06
N ALA A 262 -8.57 -5.42 8.74
CA ALA A 262 -9.18 -4.10 8.53
C ALA A 262 -9.01 -3.63 7.07
N SER A 263 -7.84 -3.81 6.47
CA SER A 263 -7.62 -3.48 5.05
C SER A 263 -8.52 -4.28 4.11
N VAL A 264 -8.68 -5.60 4.31
CA VAL A 264 -9.59 -6.44 3.52
C VAL A 264 -11.02 -5.91 3.59
N TYR A 265 -11.49 -5.65 4.82
CA TYR A 265 -12.83 -5.15 5.05
C TYR A 265 -13.06 -3.79 4.41
N MET A 266 -12.16 -2.84 4.67
CA MET A 266 -12.28 -1.48 4.18
C MET A 266 -12.19 -1.42 2.67
N THR A 267 -11.26 -2.14 2.02
CA THR A 267 -11.19 -2.21 0.56
C THR A 267 -12.54 -2.61 -0.05
N GLY A 268 -13.20 -3.62 0.54
CA GLY A 268 -14.56 -4.01 0.16
C GLY A 268 -15.59 -2.90 0.34
N CYS A 269 -15.56 -2.19 1.48
CA CYS A 269 -16.45 -1.08 1.78
C CYS A 269 -16.25 0.10 0.81
N PHE A 270 -15.02 0.45 0.46
CA PHE A 270 -14.70 1.49 -0.52
C PHE A 270 -15.23 1.13 -1.92
N TRP A 271 -14.99 -0.10 -2.39
CA TRP A 271 -15.53 -0.57 -3.67
C TRP A 271 -17.05 -0.57 -3.69
N TYR A 272 -17.67 -1.10 -2.64
CA TYR A 272 -19.12 -1.15 -2.50
C TYR A 272 -19.73 0.26 -2.47
N THR A 273 -19.16 1.18 -1.70
CA THR A 273 -19.63 2.56 -1.61
C THR A 273 -19.52 3.26 -2.96
N ALA A 274 -18.42 3.08 -3.70
CA ALA A 274 -18.27 3.66 -5.04
C ALA A 274 -19.32 3.15 -6.04
N TRP A 275 -19.67 1.87 -5.95
CA TRP A 275 -20.73 1.26 -6.76
C TRP A 275 -22.12 1.79 -6.38
N VAL A 276 -22.41 1.92 -5.08
CA VAL A 276 -23.68 2.49 -4.58
C VAL A 276 -23.84 3.94 -5.01
N ASP A 277 -22.82 4.77 -4.78
CA ASP A 277 -22.83 6.20 -5.14
C ASP A 277 -22.90 6.44 -6.66
N ALA A 278 -22.53 5.45 -7.46
CA ALA A 278 -22.67 5.48 -8.92
C ALA A 278 -24.08 5.07 -9.41
N GLY A 279 -25.03 4.83 -8.51
CA GLY A 279 -26.39 4.40 -8.84
C GLY A 279 -26.55 2.89 -9.03
N GLN A 280 -25.61 2.09 -8.49
CA GLN A 280 -25.68 0.63 -8.49
C GLN A 280 -25.82 0.01 -9.90
N PRO A 281 -24.96 0.35 -10.88
CA PRO A 281 -25.05 -0.20 -12.22
C PRO A 281 -25.02 -1.73 -12.21
N ASP A 282 -25.77 -2.36 -13.13
CA ASP A 282 -25.83 -3.81 -13.24
C ASP A 282 -24.52 -4.39 -13.78
N LEU A 283 -23.84 -5.21 -12.95
CA LEU A 283 -22.56 -5.80 -13.29
C LEU A 283 -22.70 -7.18 -13.96
N GLN A 284 -23.92 -7.72 -14.11
CA GLN A 284 -24.14 -9.06 -14.71
C GLN A 284 -23.57 -9.14 -16.13
N GLY A 285 -23.81 -8.09 -16.93
CA GLY A 285 -23.27 -7.99 -18.29
C GLY A 285 -21.73 -7.95 -18.34
N TRP A 286 -21.06 -7.60 -17.24
CA TRP A 286 -19.60 -7.51 -17.18
C TRP A 286 -18.94 -8.82 -16.71
N ILE A 287 -19.70 -9.81 -16.25
CA ILE A 287 -19.12 -11.11 -15.86
C ILE A 287 -18.41 -11.77 -17.05
N SER A 288 -18.88 -11.54 -18.26
CA SER A 288 -18.25 -12.03 -19.50
C SER A 288 -17.22 -11.05 -20.08
N TYR A 289 -17.00 -9.89 -19.47
CA TYR A 289 -16.05 -8.88 -19.94
C TYR A 289 -14.66 -9.51 -20.11
N LYS A 290 -14.07 -9.22 -21.27
CA LYS A 290 -12.68 -9.55 -21.59
C LYS A 290 -12.02 -8.28 -22.10
N PRO A 291 -10.81 -7.96 -21.63
CA PRO A 291 -10.07 -6.84 -22.15
C PRO A 291 -9.86 -6.97 -23.66
N THR A 292 -10.03 -5.87 -24.38
CA THR A 292 -9.73 -5.76 -25.81
C THR A 292 -8.23 -5.82 -26.06
N ALA A 293 -7.82 -6.07 -27.31
CA ALA A 293 -6.41 -6.05 -27.69
C ALA A 293 -5.75 -4.68 -27.43
N ALA A 294 -6.50 -3.58 -27.62
CA ALA A 294 -6.03 -2.23 -27.34
C ALA A 294 -5.78 -2.02 -25.84
N GLU A 295 -6.70 -2.41 -24.97
CA GLU A 295 -6.54 -2.31 -23.51
C GLU A 295 -5.37 -3.17 -23.02
N LEU A 296 -5.16 -4.36 -23.59
CA LEU A 296 -4.02 -5.21 -23.25
C LEU A 296 -2.69 -4.59 -23.70
N ALA A 297 -2.66 -3.98 -24.90
CA ALA A 297 -1.48 -3.30 -25.41
C ALA A 297 -1.12 -2.08 -24.55
N GLU A 298 -2.11 -1.27 -24.17
CA GLU A 298 -1.93 -0.12 -23.28
C GLU A 298 -1.37 -0.54 -21.92
N ARG A 299 -1.97 -1.56 -21.29
CA ARG A 299 -1.47 -2.11 -20.01
C ARG A 299 -0.03 -2.60 -20.12
N LYS A 300 0.32 -3.26 -21.23
CA LYS A 300 1.69 -3.73 -21.47
C LYS A 300 2.65 -2.54 -21.60
N GLN A 301 2.27 -1.50 -22.35
CA GLN A 301 3.08 -0.30 -22.49
C GLN A 301 3.31 0.40 -21.14
N GLN A 302 2.26 0.53 -20.32
CA GLN A 302 2.37 1.10 -18.97
C GLN A 302 3.34 0.30 -18.09
N ILE A 303 3.23 -1.03 -18.09
CA ILE A 303 4.13 -1.91 -17.31
C ILE A 303 5.58 -1.79 -17.77
N GLU A 304 5.84 -1.65 -19.07
CA GLU A 304 7.19 -1.41 -19.58
C GLU A 304 7.74 -0.04 -19.14
N LEU A 305 6.91 1.01 -19.21
CA LEU A 305 7.30 2.34 -18.73
C LEU A 305 7.67 2.33 -17.23
N TRP A 306 6.95 1.55 -16.42
CA TRP A 306 7.18 1.44 -14.98
C TRP A 306 8.46 0.68 -14.60
N LYS A 307 9.18 0.08 -15.56
CA LYS A 307 10.50 -0.51 -15.30
C LYS A 307 11.61 0.53 -15.19
N HIS A 308 11.35 1.77 -15.62
CA HIS A 308 12.33 2.84 -15.61
C HIS A 308 12.15 3.73 -14.38
N THR A 309 13.22 3.88 -13.60
CA THR A 309 13.30 4.87 -12.51
C THR A 309 13.54 6.25 -13.11
N LEU A 310 12.52 7.11 -13.06
CA LEU A 310 12.53 8.48 -13.57
C LEU A 310 12.50 9.51 -12.45
N TYR A 311 11.92 9.16 -11.30
CA TYR A 311 11.69 10.08 -10.19
C TYR A 311 12.13 9.43 -8.86
N PRO A 312 12.70 10.22 -7.92
CA PRO A 312 12.95 9.76 -6.57
C PRO A 312 11.65 9.63 -5.77
N ALA A 313 11.57 8.67 -4.84
CA ALA A 313 10.36 8.45 -4.05
C ALA A 313 10.33 9.23 -2.72
N ARG A 314 11.39 9.21 -1.91
CA ARG A 314 11.59 10.12 -0.76
C ARG A 314 13.00 10.74 -0.75
N PRO A 315 13.20 11.96 -0.20
CA PRO A 315 14.54 12.54 -0.04
C PRO A 315 15.50 11.64 0.75
N HIS A 316 14.98 10.88 1.71
CA HIS A 316 15.77 10.00 2.60
C HIS A 316 16.03 8.60 2.03
N GLU A 317 15.30 8.19 0.99
CA GLU A 317 15.58 6.94 0.25
C GLU A 317 16.77 7.10 -0.71
N GLN A 318 17.35 8.30 -0.79
CA GLN A 318 18.51 8.61 -1.64
C GLN A 318 19.86 8.43 -0.92
N SER A 319 19.89 8.40 0.43
CA SER A 319 21.14 8.41 1.20
C SER A 319 21.92 7.10 1.17
N ASP A 320 21.33 6.01 0.67
CA ASP A 320 21.98 4.69 0.61
C ASP A 320 22.80 4.48 -0.69
N ASN A 321 23.03 5.57 -1.45
CA ASN A 321 23.74 5.57 -2.73
C ASN A 321 25.19 6.10 -2.67
N ASN A 322 25.74 6.38 -1.48
CA ASN A 322 27.15 6.80 -1.31
C ASN A 322 27.92 5.86 -0.41
#